data_AF-A0A163PRX8-F1
#
_entry.id   AF-A0A163PRX8-F1
#
_cell.length_a   1.000
_cell.length_b   1.000
_cell.length_c   1.000
_cell.angle_alpha   90.00
_cell.angle_beta   90.00
_cell.angle_gamma   90.00
#
_symmetry.space_group_name_H-M   'P 1'
#
loop_
_entity.id
_entity.type
_entity.pdbx_description
1 polymer ?
#
loop_
_entity_poly.entity_id
_entity_poly.type
_entity_poly.pdbx_seq_one_letter_code
_entity_poly.pdbx_strand_id
1 'polypeptide(L)' 'MATAALIGSSMRLELDGGLDADFKPVVKYKSFANVKTSATPNQLYTVGNALAGLQAYPLVMINRNDTFAIHS' A
#
# COMPACT_ATOMS: atom_id res chain seq x y z
N MET A 1 15.51 -8.94 26.36
CA MET A 1 15.19 -9.57 25.05
C MET A 1 14.33 -8.55 24.34
N ALA A 2 14.69 -8.14 23.13
CA ALA A 2 13.97 -7.07 22.46
C ALA A 2 12.50 -7.47 22.16
N THR A 3 11.59 -6.51 22.25
CA THR A 3 10.15 -6.66 21.99
C THR A 3 9.72 -5.73 20.86
N ALA A 4 8.71 -6.14 20.08
CA ALA A 4 8.15 -5.37 18.98
C ALA A 4 6.68 -5.03 19.25
N ALA A 5 6.29 -3.77 19.07
CA ALA A 5 4.91 -3.30 19.18
C ALA A 5 4.46 -2.69 17.85
N LEU A 6 3.32 -3.14 17.32
CA LEU A 6 2.73 -2.57 16.10
C LEU A 6 2.15 -1.17 16.42
N ILE A 7 2.70 -0.13 15.80
CA ILE A 7 2.33 1.27 16.06
C ILE A 7 1.54 1.92 14.93
N GLY A 8 1.53 1.32 13.74
CA GLY A 8 0.81 1.88 12.60
C GLY A 8 0.68 0.89 11.46
N SER A 9 -0.37 1.09 10.66
CA SER A 9 -0.61 0.31 9.45
C SER A 9 -1.13 1.23 8.35
N SER A 10 -0.63 1.04 7.14
CA SER A 10 -1.03 1.79 5.95
C SER A 10 -1.15 0.86 4.75
N MET A 11 -1.98 1.26 3.79
CA MET A 11 -2.15 0.54 2.52
C MET A 11 -1.64 1.42 1.39
N ARG A 12 -0.92 0.83 0.44
CA ARG A 12 -0.37 1.52 -0.73
C ARG A 12 -0.83 0.82 -1.99
N LEU A 13 -1.39 1.58 -2.92
CA LEU A 13 -1.64 1.13 -4.28
C LEU A 13 -0.43 1.50 -5.13
N GLU A 14 0.08 0.52 -5.86
CA GLU A 14 1.06 0.70 -6.93
C GLU A 14 0.30 0.73 -8.25
N LEU A 15 0.49 1.79 -9.01
CA LEU A 15 -0.23 2.06 -10.24
C LEU A 15 0.78 2.23 -11.38
N ASP A 16 0.42 1.75 -12.56
CA ASP A 16 1.26 1.86 -13.75
C ASP A 16 1.12 3.27 -14.35
N GLY A 17 2.20 4.03 -14.27
CA GLY A 17 2.31 5.38 -14.83
C GLY A 17 2.78 5.42 -16.28
N GLY A 18 2.99 4.27 -16.94
CA GLY A 18 3.55 4.16 -18.27
C GLY A 18 5.06 4.30 -18.31
N LEU A 19 5.59 4.73 -19.45
CA LEU A 19 7.03 4.95 -19.66
C LEU A 19 7.36 6.45 -19.60
N ASP A 20 8.55 6.79 -19.11
CA ASP A 20 9.10 8.13 -19.20
C ASP A 20 9.79 8.40 -20.55
N ALA A 21 10.39 9.59 -20.70
CA ALA A 21 11.10 10.00 -21.92
C ALA A 21 12.32 9.13 -22.25
N ASP A 22 12.88 8.39 -21.28
CA ASP A 22 13.99 7.47 -21.46
C ASP A 22 13.52 6.02 -21.64
N PHE A 23 12.22 5.79 -21.89
CA PHE A 23 11.60 4.46 -21.97
C PHE A 23 11.70 3.65 -20.67
N LYS A 24 11.80 4.30 -19.51
CA LYS A 24 11.81 3.61 -18.21
C LYS A 24 10.40 3.52 -17.64
N PRO A 25 10.00 2.38 -17.05
CA PRO A 25 8.70 2.23 -16.42
C PRO A 25 8.57 3.14 -15.19
N VAL A 26 7.48 3.89 -15.13
CA VAL A 26 7.16 4.79 -14.04
C VAL A 26 6.06 4.17 -13.19
N VAL A 27 6.37 3.87 -11.93
CA VAL A 27 5.35 3.44 -10.97
C VAL A 27 4.86 4.65 -10.19
N LYS A 28 3.54 4.83 -10.16
CA LYS A 28 2.86 5.83 -9.33
C LYS A 28 2.32 5.15 -8.08
N TYR A 29 2.20 5.94 -7.01
CA TYR A 29 1.80 5.42 -5.71
C TYR A 29 0.69 6.25 -5.10
N LYS A 30 -0.29 5.56 -4.52
CA LYS A 30 -1.32 6.18 -3.69
C LYS A 30 -1.35 5.48 -2.33
N SER A 31 -1.06 6.23 -1.27
CA SER A 31 -1.03 5.71 0.09
C SER A 31 -2.25 6.14 0.89
N PHE A 32 -2.79 5.22 1.66
CA PHE A 32 -3.89 5.40 2.59
C PHE A 32 -3.40 5.06 4.00
N ALA A 33 -3.32 6.08 4.84
CA ALA A 33 -2.91 5.94 6.24
C ALA A 33 -4.06 5.38 7.10
N ASN A 34 -3.74 5.00 8.34
CA ASN A 34 -4.71 4.60 9.37
C ASN A 34 -5.54 3.36 8.98
N VAL A 35 -4.89 2.38 8.36
CA VAL A 35 -5.51 1.08 8.12
C VAL A 35 -5.67 0.37 9.46
N LYS A 36 -6.83 -0.24 9.69
CA LYS A 36 -7.05 -1.03 10.90
C LYS A 36 -6.06 -2.19 10.93
N THR A 37 -5.31 -2.32 12.03
CA THR A 37 -4.33 -3.39 12.21
C THR A 37 -4.98 -4.78 12.12
N SER A 38 -6.24 -4.90 12.53
CA SER A 38 -7.05 -6.11 12.42
C SER A 38 -7.63 -6.40 11.03
N ALA A 39 -7.39 -5.55 10.02
CA ALA A 39 -7.92 -5.77 8.67
C ALA A 39 -7.30 -7.01 8.04
N THR A 40 -8.13 -7.86 7.42
CA THR A 40 -7.65 -9.08 6.74
C THR A 40 -7.14 -8.78 5.33
N PRO A 41 -6.26 -9.63 4.77
CA PRO A 41 -5.80 -9.46 3.38
C PRO A 41 -6.95 -9.38 2.37
N ASN A 42 -7.99 -10.21 2.53
CA ASN A 42 -9.17 -10.16 1.66
C ASN A 42 -9.91 -8.82 1.75
N GLN A 43 -10.09 -8.27 2.95
CA GLN A 43 -10.73 -6.96 3.11
C GLN A 43 -9.92 -5.85 2.44
N LEU A 44 -8.60 -5.88 2.60
CA LEU A 44 -7.69 -4.93 1.97
C LEU A 44 -7.70 -5.06 0.44
N TYR A 45 -7.73 -6.29 -0.08
CA TYR A 45 -7.82 -6.54 -1.50
C TYR A 45 -9.14 -6.02 -2.10
N THR A 46 -10.27 -6.30 -1.47
CA THR A 46 -11.59 -5.81 -1.93
C THR A 46 -11.63 -4.28 -1.95
N VAL A 47 -11.22 -3.63 -0.87
CA VAL A 47 -11.22 -2.16 -0.78
C VAL A 47 -10.21 -1.56 -1.76
N GLY A 48 -9.00 -2.13 -1.85
CA GLY A 48 -7.96 -1.66 -2.76
C GLY A 48 -8.39 -1.72 -4.22
N ASN A 49 -9.10 -2.78 -4.66
CA ASN A 49 -9.66 -2.86 -6.01
C ASN A 49 -10.77 -1.83 -6.25
N ALA A 50 -11.66 -1.61 -5.29
CA ALA A 50 -12.70 -0.59 -5.42
C ALA A 50 -12.09 0.82 -5.55
N LEU A 51 -11.05 1.11 -4.76
CA LEU A 51 -10.33 2.39 -4.82
C LEU A 51 -9.50 2.53 -6.09
N ALA A 52 -8.93 1.44 -6.60
CA ALA A 52 -8.20 1.40 -7.87
C ALA A 52 -9.08 1.79 -9.06
N GLY A 53 -10.34 1.33 -9.08
CA GLY A 53 -11.31 1.72 -10.12
C GLY A 53 -11.63 3.22 -10.18
N LEU A 54 -11.26 3.97 -9.14
CA LEU A 54 -11.40 5.43 -9.07
C LEU A 54 -10.08 6.18 -9.35
N GLN A 55 -8.98 5.47 -9.59
CA GLN A 55 -7.70 6.09 -9.92
C GLN A 55 -7.58 6.33 -11.43
N ALA A 56 -6.72 7.27 -11.82
CA ALA A 56 -6.44 7.58 -13.22
C ALA A 56 -5.53 6.53 -13.90
N TYR A 57 -4.83 5.72 -13.12
CA TYR A 57 -3.80 4.78 -13.59
C TYR A 57 -4.18 3.35 -13.21
N PRO A 58 -3.87 2.35 -14.06
CA PRO A 58 -4.22 0.96 -13.78
C PRO A 58 -3.45 0.43 -12.57
N LEU A 59 -4.13 -0.42 -11.79
CA LEU A 59 -3.55 -1.05 -10.61
C LEU A 59 -2.58 -2.15 -10.99
N VAL A 60 -1.39 -2.09 -10.40
CA VAL A 60 -0.36 -3.13 -10.50
C VAL A 60 -0.36 -3.99 -9.25
N MET A 61 -0.36 -3.37 -8.07
CA MET A 61 -0.24 -4.09 -6.80
C MET A 61 -0.91 -3.34 -5.64
N ILE A 62 -1.42 -4.10 -4.67
CA ILE A 62 -1.89 -3.59 -3.38
C ILE A 62 -0.88 -4.06 -2.32
N ASN A 63 -0.30 -3.11 -1.60
CA ASN A 63 0.67 -3.37 -0.55
C ASN A 63 0.13 -2.92 0.82
N ARG A 64 0.55 -3.61 1.88
CA ARG A 64 0.30 -3.22 3.26
C ARG A 64 1.64 -2.96 3.94
N ASN A 65 1.78 -1.80 4.55
CA ASN A 65 2.96 -1.38 5.28
C ASN A 65 2.61 -1.25 6.76
N ASP A 66 3.11 -2.19 7.56
CA ASP A 66 3.00 -2.20 9.01
C ASP A 66 4.28 -1.65 9.65
N THR A 67 4.13 -0.75 10.61
CA THR A 67 5.25 -0.10 11.31
C THR A 67 5.32 -0.62 12.74
N PHE A 68 6.49 -1.13 13.13
CA PHE A 68 6.73 -1.66 14.47
C PHE A 68 7.75 -0.81 15.22
N ALA A 69 7.47 -0.48 16.48
CA ALA A 69 8.44 0.06 17.42
C ALA A 69 9.17 -1.10 18.11
N ILE A 70 10.49 -1.07 18.15
CA ILE A 70 11.33 -2.09 18.79
C ILE A 70 11.93 -1.51 20.07
N HIS A 71 11.78 -2.22 21.19
CA HIS A 71 12.31 -1.83 22.51
C HIS A 71 13.19 -2.94 23.08
N SER A 72 14.25 -2.59 23.83
CA SER A 72 15.28 -3.51 24.36
C SER A 72 14.87 -4.31 25.60
#